data_AF-A0A8J9ZQ14-F1
#
_entry.id   AF-A0A8J9ZQ14-F1
#
_cell.length_a   1.000
_cell.length_b   1.000
_cell.length_c   1.000
_cell.angle_alpha   90.00
_cell.angle_beta   90.00
_cell.angle_gamma   90.00
#
_symmetry.space_group_name_H-M   'P 1'
#
loop_
_entity.id
_entity.type
_entity.pdbx_description
1 polymer ?
#
loop_
_entity_poly.entity_id
_entity_poly.type
_entity_poly.pdbx_seq_one_letter_code
_entity_poly.pdbx_strand_id
1 'polypeptide(L)'
;MRAMESCRALVLSLCVLSASLVLAAGRDVPVKRYVANLTAGRDVPVKRYVASPGAGRDVPVKRYVANLTAGRDVPVKRYVANLTAGRDVPVKRYVANLAAGRDVPVKRDVVSLTAGRDVPVKRDVVNLAAGRDVPVKRYVASLGAGRDVPVKRHVASLGAGRDVPVKRYVASLGAGRDVPVKRYVANLGAGRDVPVKRYVASLGAGRDVPVKRYVASLGAGRDVPVKRYVVDLTAGRDVPVKRYVVNLDAAPEEHFLPVCQDPDIQALIPILKKDVVDLITSRVPVEVLPLLEVLTADLDRYLPQPFAGEMRGIANCTGIPLGQIVGLNLVYDLTAFCTSIVAQDDKGIIWHGRNLDYGFADFLRNITVMVDFQTKGQCPDDRPHSLLTPPPPHTHTQILYTSTSYLGYVGALTGQRPNKFTVSVDERNQGAWWMNALEALLNRKASLMSFLVRETLAEADSYDAAIQKLAYTPLIAPVYFIVGGANVAEGAVITRDRESALDIWTLNPAQGRWFVLETNYDHWTEPPAKDKRRMLAMKAMNTTGQAGINASSMFQVLSIPYVLNENTTYTAIMSAAQPQVYITWLRWPEGHS
;
A
#
# COMPACT_ATOMS: atom_id res chain seq x y z
N MET A 1 10.35 -27.24 -28.58
CA MET A 1 9.60 -26.75 -29.76
C MET A 1 10.33 -25.71 -30.62
N ARG A 2 11.22 -24.85 -30.08
CA ARG A 2 11.96 -23.83 -30.86
C ARG A 2 13.05 -24.38 -31.81
N ALA A 3 13.58 -25.57 -31.58
CA ALA A 3 14.57 -26.20 -32.48
C ALA A 3 13.95 -26.76 -33.79
N MET A 4 12.64 -27.09 -33.80
CA MET A 4 11.96 -27.61 -34.99
C MET A 4 11.54 -26.52 -35.99
N GLU A 5 11.43 -25.25 -35.57
CA GLU A 5 11.09 -24.14 -36.48
C GLU A 5 12.30 -23.62 -37.26
N SER A 6 13.49 -23.57 -36.63
CA SER A 6 14.74 -23.22 -37.33
C SER A 6 15.15 -24.29 -38.34
N CYS A 7 14.92 -25.58 -38.03
CA CYS A 7 15.19 -26.67 -38.97
C CYS A 7 14.23 -26.64 -40.17
N ARG A 8 12.97 -26.21 -40.00
CA ARG A 8 12.03 -25.98 -41.11
C ARG A 8 12.38 -24.78 -41.99
N ALA A 9 13.02 -23.74 -41.44
CA ALA A 9 13.51 -22.60 -42.22
C ALA A 9 14.73 -22.99 -43.07
N LEU A 10 15.64 -23.81 -42.52
CA LEU A 10 16.83 -24.29 -43.24
C LEU A 10 16.48 -25.32 -44.33
N VAL A 11 15.56 -26.25 -44.06
CA VAL A 11 15.05 -27.22 -45.06
C VAL A 11 14.26 -26.51 -46.17
N LEU A 12 13.65 -25.35 -45.89
CA LEU A 12 13.04 -24.54 -46.94
C LEU A 12 14.08 -23.89 -47.86
N SER A 13 15.26 -23.51 -47.38
CA SER A 13 16.35 -23.00 -48.23
C SER A 13 16.96 -24.08 -49.12
N LEU A 14 17.03 -25.34 -48.67
CA LEU A 14 17.57 -26.44 -49.49
C LEU A 14 16.60 -26.93 -50.59
N CYS A 15 15.28 -26.73 -50.45
CA CYS A 15 14.32 -27.00 -51.53
C CYS A 15 14.16 -25.86 -52.56
N VAL A 16 14.92 -24.77 -52.48
CA VAL A 16 14.82 -23.59 -53.37
C VAL A 16 15.45 -23.82 -54.75
N LEU A 17 16.18 -24.91 -54.95
CA LEU A 17 16.91 -25.19 -56.20
C LEU A 17 16.08 -25.74 -57.37
N SER A 18 14.77 -26.00 -57.22
CA SER A 18 13.98 -26.62 -58.32
C SER A 18 12.85 -25.77 -58.93
N ALA A 19 12.67 -24.50 -58.57
CA ALA A 19 11.83 -23.55 -59.34
C ALA A 19 11.96 -22.09 -58.82
N SER A 20 13.15 -21.53 -58.86
CA SER A 20 13.36 -20.11 -58.52
C SER A 20 13.18 -19.25 -59.76
N LEU A 21 12.10 -18.46 -59.80
CA LEU A 21 11.84 -17.50 -60.88
C LEU A 21 12.42 -16.14 -60.48
N VAL A 22 13.37 -15.63 -61.27
CA VAL A 22 13.90 -14.26 -61.19
C VAL A 22 13.18 -13.45 -62.26
N LEU A 23 12.35 -12.48 -61.87
CA LEU A 23 11.71 -11.55 -62.81
C LEU A 23 12.34 -10.17 -62.65
N ALA A 24 13.04 -9.70 -63.69
CA ALA A 24 13.50 -8.32 -63.73
C ALA A 24 12.31 -7.35 -63.87
N ALA A 25 11.33 -7.68 -64.72
CA ALA A 25 10.05 -6.98 -64.87
C ALA A 25 8.95 -7.99 -65.23
N GLY A 26 7.75 -7.88 -64.64
CA GLY A 26 6.63 -8.78 -64.95
C GLY A 26 5.27 -8.08 -64.92
N ARG A 27 4.43 -8.35 -65.93
CA ARG A 27 3.04 -7.90 -66.01
C ARG A 27 2.13 -9.12 -66.19
N ASP A 28 1.09 -9.26 -65.36
CA ASP A 28 0.10 -10.35 -65.45
C ASP A 28 0.66 -11.77 -65.28
N VAL A 29 1.70 -11.94 -64.44
CA VAL A 29 2.38 -13.24 -64.24
C VAL A 29 2.00 -13.89 -62.91
N PRO A 30 1.11 -14.90 -62.87
CA PRO A 30 0.76 -15.58 -61.62
C PRO A 30 1.82 -16.59 -61.19
N VAL A 31 2.34 -16.46 -59.96
CA VAL A 31 3.38 -17.35 -59.42
C VAL A 31 2.83 -18.27 -58.33
N LYS A 32 2.93 -19.59 -58.55
CA LYS A 32 2.40 -20.61 -57.63
C LYS A 32 3.27 -20.87 -56.39
N ARG A 33 4.59 -20.67 -56.45
CA ARG A 33 5.52 -21.16 -55.41
C ARG A 33 6.48 -20.08 -54.89
N TYR A 34 7.51 -19.69 -55.62
CA TYR A 34 8.57 -18.82 -55.11
C TYR A 34 8.95 -17.74 -56.13
N VAL A 35 9.14 -16.51 -55.66
CA VAL A 35 9.78 -15.41 -56.40
C VAL A 35 10.98 -14.96 -55.60
N ALA A 36 12.17 -15.14 -56.17
CA ALA A 36 13.42 -14.80 -55.47
C ALA A 36 13.70 -13.30 -55.53
N ASN A 37 13.58 -12.70 -56.72
CA ASN A 37 13.76 -11.27 -56.91
C ASN A 37 12.74 -10.75 -57.93
N LEU A 38 12.05 -9.67 -57.58
CA LEU A 38 11.10 -8.97 -58.47
C LEU A 38 11.45 -7.49 -58.45
N THR A 39 12.25 -7.03 -59.41
CA THR A 39 12.76 -5.66 -59.40
C THR A 39 11.63 -4.64 -59.61
N ALA A 40 10.75 -4.91 -60.58
CA ALA A 40 9.49 -4.20 -60.77
C ALA A 40 8.39 -5.15 -61.28
N GLY A 41 7.14 -4.94 -60.90
CA GLY A 41 6.05 -5.79 -61.40
C GLY A 41 4.68 -5.19 -61.21
N ARG A 42 3.75 -5.53 -62.12
CA ARG A 42 2.35 -5.13 -62.10
C ARG A 42 1.47 -6.38 -62.22
N ASP A 43 0.47 -6.56 -61.35
CA ASP A 43 -0.48 -7.67 -61.43
C ASP A 43 0.19 -9.07 -61.32
N VAL A 44 1.05 -9.26 -60.31
CA VAL A 44 1.85 -10.49 -60.11
C VAL A 44 1.38 -11.23 -58.85
N PRO A 45 0.33 -12.07 -58.89
CA PRO A 45 -0.17 -12.74 -57.69
C PRO A 45 0.74 -13.91 -57.26
N VAL A 46 1.17 -13.92 -56.00
CA VAL A 46 2.08 -14.94 -55.45
C VAL A 46 1.44 -15.78 -54.34
N LYS A 47 1.38 -17.10 -54.52
CA LYS A 47 0.72 -18.01 -53.55
C LYS A 47 1.55 -18.36 -52.32
N ARG A 48 2.89 -18.33 -52.36
CA ARG A 48 3.72 -18.85 -51.24
C ARG A 48 4.75 -17.83 -50.74
N TYR A 49 5.83 -17.57 -51.46
CA TYR A 49 6.93 -16.75 -50.93
C TYR A 49 7.45 -15.74 -51.95
N VAL A 50 7.71 -14.51 -51.50
CA VAL A 50 8.48 -13.49 -52.23
C VAL A 50 9.64 -13.05 -51.34
N ALA A 51 10.87 -13.17 -51.83
CA ALA A 51 12.04 -12.78 -51.04
C ALA A 51 12.29 -11.26 -51.11
N SER A 52 12.54 -10.69 -52.30
CA SER A 52 12.83 -9.25 -52.43
C SER A 52 12.06 -8.60 -53.59
N PRO A 53 10.81 -8.14 -53.38
CA PRO A 53 10.17 -7.23 -54.31
C PRO A 53 10.74 -5.81 -54.15
N GLY A 54 11.30 -5.27 -55.24
CA GLY A 54 11.87 -3.93 -55.36
C GLY A 54 10.79 -2.85 -55.38
N ALA A 55 10.06 -2.72 -56.49
CA ALA A 55 8.96 -1.77 -56.70
C ALA A 55 7.75 -2.45 -57.38
N GLY A 56 6.87 -3.06 -56.59
CA GLY A 56 5.70 -3.79 -57.11
C GLY A 56 4.39 -3.00 -56.98
N ARG A 57 3.53 -3.07 -58.01
CA ARG A 57 2.13 -2.61 -57.99
C ARG A 57 1.20 -3.83 -58.14
N ASP A 58 0.16 -3.96 -57.33
CA ASP A 58 -0.82 -5.05 -57.45
C ASP A 58 -0.21 -6.46 -57.33
N VAL A 59 0.57 -6.71 -56.26
CA VAL A 59 1.30 -7.98 -56.03
C VAL A 59 0.72 -8.72 -54.81
N PRO A 60 -0.43 -9.40 -54.90
CA PRO A 60 -1.04 -10.04 -53.73
C PRO A 60 -0.25 -11.30 -53.29
N VAL A 61 0.12 -11.37 -52.00
CA VAL A 61 0.91 -12.49 -51.44
C VAL A 61 0.15 -13.27 -50.36
N LYS A 62 -0.02 -14.59 -50.54
CA LYS A 62 -0.80 -15.41 -49.58
C LYS A 62 -0.03 -15.87 -48.33
N ARG A 63 1.30 -16.03 -48.35
CA ARG A 63 2.03 -16.57 -47.18
C ARG A 63 3.09 -15.62 -46.65
N TYR A 64 4.17 -15.36 -47.38
CA TYR A 64 5.33 -14.71 -46.77
C TYR A 64 6.02 -13.75 -47.73
N VAL A 65 6.39 -12.58 -47.20
CA VAL A 65 7.26 -11.60 -47.86
C VAL A 65 8.48 -11.38 -46.96
N ALA A 66 9.69 -11.58 -47.49
CA ALA A 66 10.91 -11.41 -46.70
C ALA A 66 11.27 -9.93 -46.58
N ASN A 67 11.45 -9.21 -47.69
CA ASN A 67 11.89 -7.83 -47.68
C ASN A 67 11.24 -7.01 -48.81
N LEU A 68 10.15 -6.31 -48.51
CA LEU A 68 9.48 -5.43 -49.47
C LEU A 68 10.10 -4.03 -49.39
N THR A 69 10.80 -3.62 -50.44
CA THR A 69 11.54 -2.36 -50.46
C THR A 69 10.61 -1.17 -50.73
N ALA A 70 9.84 -1.26 -51.81
CA ALA A 70 8.77 -0.33 -52.15
C ALA A 70 7.58 -1.11 -52.75
N GLY A 71 6.36 -0.84 -52.29
CA GLY A 71 5.18 -1.52 -52.82
C GLY A 71 3.93 -0.64 -52.80
N ARG A 72 3.09 -0.76 -53.83
CA ARG A 72 1.75 -0.18 -53.89
C ARG A 72 0.74 -1.30 -54.11
N ASP A 73 -0.34 -1.35 -53.33
CA ASP A 73 -1.40 -2.35 -53.49
C ASP A 73 -0.88 -3.81 -53.33
N VAL A 74 -0.17 -4.09 -52.24
CA VAL A 74 0.48 -5.40 -51.98
C VAL A 74 -0.18 -6.11 -50.78
N PRO A 75 -1.35 -6.74 -50.94
CA PRO A 75 -2.04 -7.38 -49.81
C PRO A 75 -1.34 -8.68 -49.38
N VAL A 76 -1.02 -8.80 -48.09
CA VAL A 76 -0.32 -9.97 -47.52
C VAL A 76 -1.18 -10.72 -46.49
N LYS A 77 -1.44 -12.02 -46.70
CA LYS A 77 -2.34 -12.78 -45.80
C LYS A 77 -1.68 -13.33 -44.52
N ARG A 78 -0.36 -13.51 -44.44
CA ARG A 78 0.25 -14.15 -43.26
C ARG A 78 1.40 -13.35 -42.66
N TYR A 79 2.50 -13.13 -43.37
CA TYR A 79 3.68 -12.56 -42.73
C TYR A 79 4.49 -11.66 -43.66
N VAL A 80 4.94 -10.53 -43.13
CA VAL A 80 5.95 -9.65 -43.72
C VAL A 80 7.11 -9.52 -42.73
N ALA A 81 8.33 -9.88 -43.14
CA ALA A 81 9.50 -9.72 -42.28
C ALA A 81 9.89 -8.24 -42.22
N ASN A 82 10.26 -7.67 -43.36
CA ASN A 82 10.66 -6.27 -43.47
C ASN A 82 9.85 -5.57 -44.56
N LEU A 83 9.27 -4.42 -44.23
CA LEU A 83 8.64 -3.49 -45.16
C LEU A 83 9.35 -2.14 -45.02
N THR A 84 10.12 -1.77 -46.04
CA THR A 84 10.93 -0.55 -46.01
C THR A 84 10.08 0.68 -46.34
N ALA A 85 9.35 0.65 -47.46
CA ALA A 85 8.35 1.65 -47.83
C ALA A 85 7.14 0.97 -48.48
N GLY A 86 5.92 1.38 -48.14
CA GLY A 86 4.72 0.80 -48.74
C GLY A 86 3.52 1.72 -48.71
N ARG A 87 2.67 1.63 -49.74
CA ARG A 87 1.37 2.28 -49.81
C ARG A 87 0.29 1.21 -50.07
N ASP A 88 -0.79 1.22 -49.31
CA ASP A 88 -1.90 0.27 -49.50
C ASP A 88 -1.47 -1.21 -49.36
N VAL A 89 -0.82 -1.54 -48.24
CA VAL A 89 -0.25 -2.89 -47.97
C VAL A 89 -1.00 -3.58 -46.81
N PRO A 90 -2.22 -4.10 -47.01
CA PRO A 90 -2.97 -4.71 -45.91
C PRO A 90 -2.38 -6.06 -45.49
N VAL A 91 -2.08 -6.23 -44.19
CA VAL A 91 -1.49 -7.45 -43.63
C VAL A 91 -2.44 -8.14 -42.64
N LYS A 92 -2.80 -9.41 -42.88
CA LYS A 92 -3.79 -10.11 -42.02
C LYS A 92 -3.23 -10.72 -40.73
N ARG A 93 -1.92 -10.94 -40.59
CA ARG A 93 -1.39 -11.62 -39.39
C ARG A 93 -0.23 -10.85 -38.75
N TYR A 94 0.93 -10.80 -39.38
CA TYR A 94 2.14 -10.34 -38.70
C TYR A 94 3.02 -9.47 -39.61
N VAL A 95 3.53 -8.38 -39.04
CA VAL A 95 4.63 -7.58 -39.61
C VAL A 95 5.74 -7.51 -38.56
N ALA A 96 6.95 -7.97 -38.89
CA ALA A 96 8.05 -7.88 -37.95
C ALA A 96 8.63 -6.46 -37.93
N ASN A 97 9.04 -5.91 -39.07
CA ASN A 97 9.56 -4.55 -39.15
C ASN A 97 8.87 -3.76 -40.27
N LEU A 98 8.32 -2.60 -39.92
CA LEU A 98 7.78 -1.61 -40.85
C LEU A 98 8.59 -0.32 -40.67
N ALA A 99 9.44 0.01 -41.63
CA ALA A 99 10.28 1.19 -41.56
C ALA A 99 9.48 2.46 -41.93
N ALA A 100 8.80 2.45 -43.07
CA ALA A 100 7.89 3.51 -43.50
C ALA A 100 6.66 2.91 -44.21
N GLY A 101 5.47 3.44 -43.95
CA GLY A 101 4.25 2.97 -44.62
C GLY A 101 3.11 3.97 -44.58
N ARG A 102 2.28 3.95 -45.63
CA ARG A 102 1.01 4.67 -45.71
C ARG A 102 -0.11 3.67 -46.00
N ASP A 103 -1.21 3.72 -45.26
CA ASP A 103 -2.37 2.84 -45.49
C ASP A 103 -2.01 1.34 -45.36
N VAL A 104 -1.42 0.96 -44.21
CA VAL A 104 -0.92 -0.41 -43.95
C VAL A 104 -1.71 -1.07 -42.82
N PRO A 105 -2.97 -1.50 -43.04
CA PRO A 105 -3.78 -2.07 -41.96
C PRO A 105 -3.30 -3.46 -41.55
N VAL A 106 -3.06 -3.67 -40.25
CA VAL A 106 -2.58 -4.95 -39.69
C VAL A 106 -3.62 -5.58 -38.74
N LYS A 107 -4.08 -6.80 -39.04
CA LYS A 107 -5.16 -7.43 -38.25
C LYS A 107 -4.71 -8.12 -36.96
N ARG A 108 -3.43 -8.38 -36.76
CA ARG A 108 -2.92 -9.01 -35.53
C ARG A 108 -1.81 -8.15 -34.96
N ASP A 109 -0.57 -8.43 -35.28
CA ASP A 109 0.55 -7.94 -34.48
C ASP A 109 1.64 -7.28 -35.34
N VAL A 110 2.20 -6.18 -34.84
CA VAL A 110 3.37 -5.49 -35.40
C VAL A 110 4.47 -5.48 -34.35
N VAL A 111 5.67 -5.97 -34.69
CA VAL A 111 6.79 -6.01 -33.73
C VAL A 111 7.48 -4.65 -33.67
N SER A 112 7.86 -4.08 -34.81
CA SER A 112 8.51 -2.76 -34.87
C SER A 112 7.91 -1.92 -35.99
N LEU A 113 7.45 -0.71 -35.64
CA LEU A 113 7.03 0.32 -36.56
C LEU A 113 7.91 1.56 -36.35
N THR A 114 8.73 1.90 -37.33
CA THR A 114 9.68 3.03 -37.23
C THR A 114 8.99 4.34 -37.57
N ALA A 115 8.31 4.40 -38.72
CA ALA A 115 7.47 5.52 -39.14
C ALA A 115 6.25 4.99 -39.91
N GLY A 116 5.08 5.58 -39.71
CA GLY A 116 3.89 5.16 -40.44
C GLY A 116 2.78 6.20 -40.41
N ARG A 117 1.96 6.21 -41.46
CA ARG A 117 0.73 7.00 -41.57
C ARG A 117 -0.43 6.05 -41.88
N ASP A 118 -1.55 6.16 -41.18
CA ASP A 118 -2.74 5.34 -41.44
C ASP A 118 -2.45 3.81 -41.31
N VAL A 119 -1.93 3.39 -40.15
CA VAL A 119 -1.50 2.00 -39.88
C VAL A 119 -2.37 1.39 -38.77
N PRO A 120 -3.64 1.04 -39.01
CA PRO A 120 -4.50 0.51 -37.96
C PRO A 120 -4.10 -0.91 -37.54
N VAL A 121 -3.87 -1.14 -36.24
CA VAL A 121 -3.49 -2.45 -35.68
C VAL A 121 -4.56 -3.01 -34.75
N LYS A 122 -5.08 -4.21 -35.05
CA LYS A 122 -6.21 -4.79 -34.30
C LYS A 122 -5.82 -5.51 -33.00
N ARG A 123 -4.56 -5.86 -32.76
CA ARG A 123 -4.18 -6.57 -31.54
C ARG A 123 -3.00 -5.86 -30.87
N ASP A 124 -1.77 -6.28 -31.11
CA ASP A 124 -0.62 -5.84 -30.31
C ASP A 124 0.44 -5.12 -31.18
N VAL A 125 1.01 -4.04 -30.68
CA VAL A 125 2.22 -3.40 -31.22
C VAL A 125 3.31 -3.47 -30.15
N VAL A 126 4.47 -4.02 -30.47
CA VAL A 126 5.56 -4.10 -29.49
C VAL A 126 6.27 -2.75 -29.41
N ASN A 127 6.87 -2.28 -30.49
CA ASN A 127 7.56 -0.99 -30.54
C ASN A 127 7.02 -0.11 -31.67
N LEU A 128 6.62 1.11 -31.33
CA LEU A 128 6.23 2.16 -32.27
C LEU A 128 7.15 3.35 -32.06
N ALA A 129 8.17 3.54 -32.89
CA ALA A 129 9.11 4.65 -32.75
C ALA A 129 8.45 5.97 -33.12
N ALA A 130 7.83 6.06 -34.30
CA ALA A 130 7.02 7.20 -34.70
C ALA A 130 5.80 6.81 -35.55
N GLY A 131 4.69 7.53 -35.42
CA GLY A 131 3.50 7.25 -36.23
C GLY A 131 2.42 8.33 -36.18
N ARG A 132 1.65 8.42 -37.26
CA ARG A 132 0.46 9.26 -37.41
C ARG A 132 -0.74 8.38 -37.77
N ASP A 133 -1.88 8.55 -37.08
CA ASP A 133 -3.10 7.80 -37.38
C ASP A 133 -2.91 6.26 -37.25
N VAL A 134 -2.44 5.81 -36.08
CA VAL A 134 -2.09 4.40 -35.80
C VAL A 134 -2.99 3.83 -34.70
N PRO A 135 -4.29 3.55 -34.95
CA PRO A 135 -5.18 3.07 -33.90
C PRO A 135 -4.85 1.62 -33.49
N VAL A 136 -4.70 1.38 -32.17
CA VAL A 136 -4.38 0.06 -31.62
C VAL A 136 -5.48 -0.45 -30.67
N LYS A 137 -6.00 -1.66 -30.88
CA LYS A 137 -7.13 -2.16 -30.06
C LYS A 137 -6.74 -2.84 -28.74
N ARG A 138 -5.56 -3.46 -28.59
CA ARG A 138 -5.26 -4.25 -27.37
C ARG A 138 -4.06 -3.72 -26.62
N TYR A 139 -2.87 -3.77 -27.19
CA TYR A 139 -1.65 -3.52 -26.43
C TYR A 139 -0.60 -2.76 -27.23
N VAL A 140 0.05 -1.80 -26.58
CA VAL A 140 1.29 -1.17 -27.06
C VAL A 140 2.35 -1.32 -25.98
N ALA A 141 3.48 -1.96 -26.27
CA ALA A 141 4.54 -2.13 -25.27
C ALA A 141 5.35 -0.83 -25.10
N SER A 142 5.81 -0.26 -26.20
CA SER A 142 6.55 1.00 -26.21
C SER A 142 6.11 1.88 -27.37
N LEU A 143 5.73 3.12 -27.06
CA LEU A 143 5.43 4.17 -28.03
C LEU A 143 6.41 5.33 -27.85
N GLY A 144 7.30 5.54 -28.81
CA GLY A 144 8.31 6.60 -28.83
C GLY A 144 7.70 7.98 -29.05
N ALA A 145 7.17 8.26 -30.25
CA ALA A 145 6.61 9.55 -30.64
C ALA A 145 5.36 9.40 -31.53
N GLY A 146 4.16 9.56 -30.99
CA GLY A 146 2.90 9.34 -31.74
C GLY A 146 2.05 10.60 -31.94
N ARG A 147 1.35 10.69 -33.08
CA ARG A 147 0.22 11.62 -33.28
C ARG A 147 -1.02 10.83 -33.67
N ASP A 148 -2.16 11.07 -33.02
CA ASP A 148 -3.44 10.40 -33.36
C ASP A 148 -3.34 8.86 -33.23
N VAL A 149 -2.93 8.37 -32.05
CA VAL A 149 -2.68 6.94 -31.78
C VAL A 149 -3.65 6.39 -30.72
N PRO A 150 -4.95 6.22 -31.01
CA PRO A 150 -5.92 5.81 -30.01
C PRO A 150 -5.70 4.34 -29.57
N VAL A 151 -5.63 4.09 -28.26
CA VAL A 151 -5.42 2.76 -27.69
C VAL A 151 -6.59 2.31 -26.81
N LYS A 152 -7.22 1.17 -27.12
CA LYS A 152 -8.42 0.72 -26.39
C LYS A 152 -8.16 -0.03 -25.07
N ARG A 153 -7.00 -0.63 -24.82
CA ARG A 153 -6.78 -1.43 -23.59
C ARG A 153 -5.58 -0.95 -22.80
N HIS A 154 -4.34 -1.28 -23.18
CA HIS A 154 -3.17 -0.97 -22.35
C HIS A 154 -2.01 -0.42 -23.17
N VAL A 155 -1.29 0.53 -22.58
CA VAL A 155 0.02 1.02 -23.02
C VAL A 155 1.00 0.80 -21.88
N ALA A 156 2.11 0.11 -22.11
CA ALA A 156 3.11 -0.08 -21.05
C ALA A 156 4.01 1.15 -20.90
N SER A 157 4.61 1.63 -22.00
CA SER A 157 5.40 2.85 -21.99
C SER A 157 5.02 3.76 -23.14
N LEU A 158 4.77 5.03 -22.83
CA LEU A 158 4.55 6.11 -23.79
C LEU A 158 5.62 7.18 -23.56
N GLY A 159 6.60 7.29 -24.44
CA GLY A 159 7.68 8.27 -24.40
C GLY A 159 7.15 9.69 -24.65
N ALA A 160 6.71 9.98 -25.88
CA ALA A 160 6.12 11.24 -26.28
C ALA A 160 4.90 11.05 -27.17
N GLY A 161 3.84 11.84 -26.99
CA GLY A 161 2.63 11.68 -27.80
C GLY A 161 1.70 12.88 -27.81
N ARG A 162 1.02 13.06 -28.94
CA ARG A 162 -0.06 14.04 -29.14
C ARG A 162 -1.33 13.31 -29.57
N ASP A 163 -2.46 13.60 -28.93
CA ASP A 163 -3.76 13.02 -29.30
C ASP A 163 -3.78 11.47 -29.18
N VAL A 164 -3.44 10.95 -27.99
CA VAL A 164 -3.27 9.51 -27.73
C VAL A 164 -4.30 9.03 -26.69
N PRO A 165 -5.59 8.91 -27.03
CA PRO A 165 -6.62 8.54 -26.05
C PRO A 165 -6.49 7.07 -25.62
N VAL A 166 -6.46 6.81 -24.31
CA VAL A 166 -6.35 5.46 -23.74
C VAL A 166 -7.56 5.08 -22.88
N LYS A 167 -8.23 3.98 -23.20
CA LYS A 167 -9.48 3.60 -22.50
C LYS A 167 -9.31 2.84 -21.18
N ARG A 168 -8.19 2.17 -20.89
CA ARG A 168 -8.05 1.38 -19.65
C ARG A 168 -6.81 1.76 -18.85
N TYR A 169 -5.62 1.54 -19.37
CA TYR A 169 -4.42 1.55 -18.53
C TYR A 169 -3.20 2.11 -19.27
N VAL A 170 -2.44 2.94 -18.57
CA VAL A 170 -1.09 3.37 -18.98
C VAL A 170 -0.13 3.09 -17.82
N ALA A 171 0.94 2.32 -18.04
CA ALA A 171 1.90 2.03 -16.97
C ALA A 171 2.84 3.21 -16.73
N SER A 172 3.46 3.71 -17.80
CA SER A 172 4.34 4.88 -17.75
C SER A 172 4.05 5.82 -18.92
N LEU A 173 3.87 7.11 -18.59
CA LEU A 173 3.71 8.19 -19.54
C LEU A 173 4.82 9.22 -19.32
N GLY A 174 5.75 9.31 -20.26
CA GLY A 174 6.89 10.24 -20.26
C GLY A 174 6.47 11.69 -20.48
N ALA A 175 6.14 12.09 -21.71
CA ALA A 175 5.81 13.46 -22.11
C ALA A 175 4.59 13.49 -23.05
N GLY A 176 3.39 13.78 -22.53
CA GLY A 176 2.15 13.72 -23.31
C GLY A 176 1.45 15.07 -23.51
N ARG A 177 0.84 15.28 -24.68
CA ARG A 177 -0.15 16.35 -24.92
C ARG A 177 -1.47 15.73 -25.39
N ASP A 178 -2.59 16.12 -24.80
CA ASP A 178 -3.93 15.62 -25.20
C ASP A 178 -4.05 14.09 -25.11
N VAL A 179 -3.77 13.53 -23.92
CA VAL A 179 -3.73 12.07 -23.67
C VAL A 179 -4.82 11.65 -22.67
N PRO A 180 -6.12 11.63 -23.05
CA PRO A 180 -7.18 11.33 -22.10
C PRO A 180 -7.18 9.85 -21.68
N VAL A 181 -7.19 9.58 -20.37
CA VAL A 181 -7.19 8.22 -19.80
C VAL A 181 -8.45 7.93 -18.98
N LYS A 182 -9.19 6.87 -19.33
CA LYS A 182 -10.49 6.59 -18.67
C LYS A 182 -10.41 5.84 -17.34
N ARG A 183 -9.33 5.13 -16.99
CA ARG A 183 -9.33 4.31 -15.76
C ARG A 183 -8.07 4.47 -14.91
N TYR A 184 -6.88 4.21 -15.43
CA TYR A 184 -5.69 4.18 -14.58
C TYR A 184 -4.43 4.64 -15.31
N VAL A 185 -3.61 5.43 -14.64
CA VAL A 185 -2.23 5.76 -15.00
C VAL A 185 -1.33 5.41 -13.81
N ALA A 186 -0.27 4.61 -13.99
CA ALA A 186 0.65 4.31 -12.91
C ALA A 186 1.59 5.51 -12.68
N ASN A 187 2.45 5.80 -13.64
CA ASN A 187 3.40 6.92 -13.56
C ASN A 187 3.16 7.91 -14.69
N LEU A 188 2.99 9.18 -14.34
CA LEU A 188 2.90 10.30 -15.28
C LEU A 188 4.08 11.23 -15.04
N GLY A 189 5.09 11.20 -15.92
CA GLY A 189 6.29 12.02 -15.86
C GLY A 189 6.01 13.50 -16.12
N ALA A 190 5.66 13.85 -17.35
CA ALA A 190 5.35 15.20 -17.81
C ALA A 190 4.11 15.20 -18.71
N GLY A 191 3.12 16.06 -18.46
CA GLY A 191 1.88 16.05 -19.25
C GLY A 191 1.20 17.42 -19.36
N ARG A 192 0.61 17.68 -20.53
CA ARG A 192 -0.31 18.78 -20.78
C ARG A 192 -1.65 18.25 -21.29
N ASP A 193 -2.77 18.67 -20.69
CA ASP A 193 -4.12 18.26 -21.10
C ASP A 193 -4.31 16.72 -21.02
N VAL A 194 -4.08 16.14 -19.83
CA VAL A 194 -4.13 14.67 -19.60
C VAL A 194 -5.27 14.32 -18.62
N PRO A 195 -6.55 14.38 -19.03
CA PRO A 195 -7.66 14.14 -18.11
C PRO A 195 -7.75 12.65 -17.72
N VAL A 196 -7.80 12.37 -16.41
CA VAL A 196 -7.89 11.00 -15.87
C VAL A 196 -9.17 10.80 -15.06
N LYS A 197 -10.00 9.83 -15.46
CA LYS A 197 -11.33 9.65 -14.83
C LYS A 197 -11.34 8.90 -13.50
N ARG A 198 -10.31 8.15 -13.10
CA ARG A 198 -10.39 7.34 -11.87
C ARG A 198 -9.13 7.33 -11.01
N TYR A 199 -7.94 7.01 -11.53
CA TYR A 199 -6.76 6.89 -10.67
C TYR A 199 -5.45 7.26 -11.38
N VAL A 200 -4.58 7.99 -10.67
CA VAL A 200 -3.17 8.23 -11.02
C VAL A 200 -2.30 7.82 -9.82
N ALA A 201 -1.30 6.95 -10.02
CA ALA A 201 -0.44 6.52 -8.90
C ALA A 201 0.61 7.57 -8.55
N SER A 202 1.35 8.08 -9.53
CA SER A 202 2.35 9.13 -9.34
C SER A 202 2.26 10.15 -10.47
N LEU A 203 2.20 11.43 -10.11
CA LEU A 203 2.31 12.57 -11.02
C LEU A 203 3.63 13.29 -10.76
N GLY A 204 4.52 13.36 -11.75
CA GLY A 204 5.78 14.09 -11.69
C GLY A 204 5.57 15.59 -11.90
N ALA A 205 5.33 16.00 -13.16
CA ALA A 205 5.05 17.38 -13.54
C ALA A 205 3.87 17.46 -14.51
N GLY A 206 2.94 18.39 -14.30
CA GLY A 206 1.71 18.43 -15.11
C GLY A 206 1.08 19.80 -15.20
N ARG A 207 0.49 20.11 -16.36
CA ARG A 207 -0.37 21.26 -16.59
C ARG A 207 -1.73 20.79 -17.11
N ASP A 208 -2.82 21.21 -16.50
CA ASP A 208 -4.19 20.85 -16.92
C ASP A 208 -4.44 19.32 -16.88
N VAL A 209 -4.27 18.71 -15.70
CA VAL A 209 -4.41 17.25 -15.48
C VAL A 209 -5.59 16.98 -14.53
N PRO A 210 -6.86 17.14 -14.94
CA PRO A 210 -7.99 16.95 -14.04
C PRO A 210 -8.18 15.47 -13.70
N VAL A 211 -8.22 15.15 -12.40
CA VAL A 211 -8.41 13.78 -11.89
C VAL A 211 -9.70 13.65 -11.09
N LYS A 212 -10.62 12.79 -11.53
CA LYS A 212 -11.97 12.73 -10.93
C LYS A 212 -12.08 11.99 -9.59
N ARG A 213 -11.10 11.16 -9.18
CA ARG A 213 -11.26 10.34 -7.96
C ARG A 213 -10.03 10.28 -7.07
N TYR A 214 -8.86 9.85 -7.56
CA TYR A 214 -7.68 9.64 -6.72
C TYR A 214 -6.36 9.99 -7.43
N VAL A 215 -5.44 10.63 -6.70
CA VAL A 215 -4.02 10.79 -7.02
C VAL A 215 -3.20 10.36 -5.80
N ALA A 216 -2.24 9.45 -5.97
CA ALA A 216 -1.47 8.86 -4.86
C ALA A 216 -0.06 9.44 -4.62
N SER A 217 0.42 10.33 -5.48
CA SER A 217 1.53 11.26 -5.19
C SER A 217 1.51 12.39 -6.21
N LEU A 218 1.83 13.61 -5.76
CA LEU A 218 1.78 14.82 -6.57
C LEU A 218 3.11 15.57 -6.48
N GLY A 219 3.85 15.60 -7.60
CA GLY A 219 4.99 16.48 -7.80
C GLY A 219 4.58 17.89 -8.25
N ALA A 220 5.46 18.58 -8.99
CA ALA A 220 5.25 19.97 -9.40
C ALA A 220 4.16 20.11 -10.50
N GLY A 221 2.93 20.44 -10.10
CA GLY A 221 1.79 20.60 -11.01
C GLY A 221 1.14 22.00 -10.95
N ARG A 222 0.64 22.47 -12.10
CA ARG A 222 -0.22 23.66 -12.20
C ARG A 222 -1.58 23.23 -12.76
N ASP A 223 -2.68 23.63 -12.14
CA ASP A 223 -4.04 23.30 -12.59
C ASP A 223 -4.34 21.78 -12.61
N VAL A 224 -4.14 21.11 -11.47
CA VAL A 224 -4.45 19.67 -11.26
C VAL A 224 -5.64 19.51 -10.29
N PRO A 225 -6.88 19.80 -10.71
CA PRO A 225 -8.03 19.68 -9.81
C PRO A 225 -8.36 18.21 -9.54
N VAL A 226 -8.31 17.81 -8.26
CA VAL A 226 -8.67 16.47 -7.79
C VAL A 226 -9.99 16.53 -7.02
N LYS A 227 -11.01 15.78 -7.48
CA LYS A 227 -12.37 15.92 -6.92
C LYS A 227 -12.64 15.19 -5.60
N ARG A 228 -11.74 14.34 -5.09
CA ARG A 228 -12.03 13.53 -3.89
C ARG A 228 -10.87 13.37 -2.91
N TYR A 229 -9.71 12.84 -3.33
CA TYR A 229 -8.56 12.64 -2.42
C TYR A 229 -7.21 12.79 -3.14
N VAL A 230 -6.28 13.51 -2.50
CA VAL A 230 -4.83 13.49 -2.78
C VAL A 230 -4.18 12.80 -1.60
N VAL A 231 -3.38 11.77 -1.87
CA VAL A 231 -2.57 11.12 -0.85
C VAL A 231 -1.13 11.18 -1.34
N ASP A 232 -0.17 11.38 -0.43
CA ASP A 232 1.24 11.21 -0.75
C ASP A 232 1.63 9.86 -0.15
N LEU A 233 1.72 8.82 -1.00
CA LEU A 233 1.92 7.43 -0.58
C LEU A 233 2.86 6.72 -1.57
N THR A 234 4.09 6.47 -1.14
CA THR A 234 4.97 5.48 -1.77
C THR A 234 4.51 4.07 -1.40
N ALA A 235 3.96 3.35 -2.38
CA ALA A 235 3.78 1.89 -2.48
C ALA A 235 3.34 1.14 -1.20
N GLY A 236 2.03 0.93 -1.11
CA GLY A 236 1.37 0.08 -0.12
C GLY A 236 -0.07 0.50 -0.01
N ARG A 237 -0.99 -0.39 0.35
CA ARG A 237 -2.40 -0.07 0.61
C ARG A 237 -2.56 0.69 1.93
N ASP A 238 -1.74 1.70 2.16
CA ASP A 238 -1.60 2.31 3.48
C ASP A 238 -2.69 3.38 3.64
N VAL A 239 -3.74 3.01 4.37
CA VAL A 239 -4.90 3.88 4.58
C VAL A 239 -4.74 4.54 5.95
N PRO A 240 -4.69 5.88 6.03
CA PRO A 240 -4.64 6.55 7.33
C PRO A 240 -5.90 6.21 8.14
N VAL A 241 -5.70 5.89 9.41
CA VAL A 241 -6.79 5.51 10.32
C VAL A 241 -7.64 6.74 10.66
N LYS A 242 -8.96 6.54 10.76
CA LYS A 242 -9.91 7.60 11.10
C LYS A 242 -9.72 8.02 12.56
N ARG A 243 -9.70 9.33 12.79
CA ARG A 243 -9.44 9.96 14.09
C ARG A 243 -10.73 10.47 14.70
N TYR A 244 -10.93 10.18 15.99
CA TYR A 244 -12.07 10.58 16.80
C TYR A 244 -11.61 11.32 18.04
N VAL A 245 -12.55 12.04 18.65
CA VAL A 245 -12.34 12.76 19.91
C VAL A 245 -13.22 12.15 20.98
N VAL A 246 -12.64 11.89 22.15
CA VAL A 246 -13.34 11.42 23.35
C VAL A 246 -13.19 12.49 24.43
N ASN A 247 -14.30 12.93 25.00
CA ASN A 247 -14.31 13.86 26.13
C ASN A 247 -14.34 13.09 27.44
N LEU A 248 -13.25 13.11 28.20
CA LEU A 248 -13.08 12.47 29.50
C LEU A 248 -13.87 13.16 30.63
N ASP A 249 -14.41 14.36 30.40
CA ASP A 249 -15.25 15.05 31.38
C ASP A 249 -16.73 14.59 31.32
N ALA A 250 -17.09 13.78 30.31
CA ALA A 250 -18.41 13.18 30.22
C ALA A 250 -18.49 11.92 31.11
N ALA A 251 -19.69 11.32 31.20
CA ALA A 251 -19.81 10.02 31.85
C ALA A 251 -19.04 8.95 31.05
N PRO A 252 -18.42 7.95 31.70
CA PRO A 252 -17.72 6.87 31.00
C PRO A 252 -18.55 6.18 29.91
N GLU A 253 -19.84 5.99 30.15
CA GLU A 253 -20.80 5.41 29.20
C GLU A 253 -20.94 6.22 27.91
N GLU A 254 -20.60 7.51 27.93
CA GLU A 254 -20.74 8.42 26.80
C GLU A 254 -19.45 8.58 25.98
N HIS A 255 -18.30 8.20 26.55
CA HIS A 255 -16.98 8.45 25.96
C HIS A 255 -16.88 8.00 24.50
N PHE A 256 -17.34 6.79 24.18
CA PHE A 256 -17.22 6.22 22.83
C PHE A 256 -18.42 6.48 21.91
N LEU A 257 -19.44 7.22 22.36
CA LEU A 257 -20.60 7.54 21.53
C LEU A 257 -20.24 8.21 20.19
N PRO A 258 -19.28 9.16 20.10
CA PRO A 258 -18.89 9.76 18.82
C PRO A 258 -18.33 8.75 17.82
N VAL A 259 -17.65 7.70 18.31
CA VAL A 259 -17.15 6.61 17.46
C VAL A 259 -18.32 5.74 17.01
N CYS A 260 -19.20 5.37 17.93
CA CYS A 260 -20.35 4.52 17.61
C CYS A 260 -21.30 5.18 16.61
N GLN A 261 -21.54 6.49 16.73
CA GLN A 261 -22.52 7.22 15.91
C GLN A 261 -22.02 7.53 14.49
N ASP A 262 -20.75 7.24 14.21
CA ASP A 262 -20.18 7.45 12.89
C ASP A 262 -20.88 6.56 11.83
N PRO A 263 -21.35 7.10 10.70
CA PRO A 263 -22.08 6.33 9.70
C PRO A 263 -21.28 5.16 9.11
N ASP A 264 -19.97 5.30 8.97
CA ASP A 264 -19.11 4.23 8.44
C ASP A 264 -19.00 3.09 9.46
N ILE A 265 -18.90 3.44 10.76
CA ILE A 265 -18.90 2.47 11.87
C ILE A 265 -20.26 1.80 12.02
N GLN A 266 -21.36 2.56 11.97
CA GLN A 266 -22.72 2.03 12.03
C GLN A 266 -22.98 0.98 10.94
N ALA A 267 -22.46 1.20 9.73
CA ALA A 267 -22.56 0.23 8.65
C ALA A 267 -21.79 -1.08 8.92
N LEU A 268 -20.75 -1.05 9.76
CA LEU A 268 -19.97 -2.21 10.15
C LEU A 268 -20.59 -2.99 11.32
N ILE A 269 -21.32 -2.34 12.23
CA ILE A 269 -21.87 -2.97 13.45
C ILE A 269 -22.57 -4.32 13.21
N PRO A 270 -23.42 -4.51 12.18
CA PRO A 270 -24.03 -5.82 11.92
C PRO A 270 -23.01 -6.94 11.62
N ILE A 271 -21.93 -6.59 10.92
CA ILE A 271 -20.82 -7.50 10.62
C ILE A 271 -20.05 -7.79 11.92
N LEU A 272 -19.77 -6.76 12.72
CA LEU A 272 -19.08 -6.91 14.00
C LEU A 272 -19.83 -7.83 14.97
N LYS A 273 -21.15 -7.69 15.06
CA LYS A 273 -21.99 -8.58 15.90
C LYS A 273 -21.81 -10.05 15.58
N LYS A 274 -21.64 -10.38 14.29
CA LYS A 274 -21.41 -11.75 13.85
C LYS A 274 -19.97 -12.19 14.15
N ASP A 275 -19.01 -11.38 13.73
CA ASP A 275 -17.59 -11.75 13.76
C ASP A 275 -17.03 -11.79 15.19
N VAL A 276 -17.58 -11.00 16.14
CA VAL A 276 -17.17 -11.04 17.55
C VAL A 276 -17.48 -12.39 18.19
N VAL A 277 -18.61 -13.02 17.84
CA VAL A 277 -18.95 -14.36 18.35
C VAL A 277 -17.95 -15.39 17.82
N ASP A 278 -17.65 -15.34 16.52
CA ASP A 278 -16.68 -16.24 15.89
C ASP A 278 -15.26 -16.03 16.46
N LEU A 279 -14.88 -14.77 16.71
CA LEU A 279 -13.60 -14.42 17.31
C LEU A 279 -13.47 -14.97 18.73
N ILE A 280 -14.45 -14.72 19.59
CA ILE A 280 -14.45 -15.23 20.97
C ILE A 280 -14.40 -16.75 20.95
N THR A 281 -15.30 -17.40 20.20
CA THR A 281 -15.39 -18.88 20.17
C THR A 281 -14.12 -19.54 19.62
N SER A 282 -13.42 -18.90 18.68
CA SER A 282 -12.20 -19.46 18.08
C SER A 282 -10.92 -19.20 18.87
N ARG A 283 -10.90 -18.17 19.74
CA ARG A 283 -9.68 -17.72 20.44
C ARG A 283 -9.72 -17.86 21.94
N VAL A 284 -10.92 -17.86 22.54
CA VAL A 284 -11.12 -18.02 23.97
C VAL A 284 -11.26 -19.51 24.26
N PRO A 285 -10.29 -20.13 24.95
CA PRO A 285 -10.44 -21.51 25.40
C PRO A 285 -11.70 -21.66 26.27
N VAL A 286 -12.34 -22.83 26.21
CA VAL A 286 -13.60 -23.11 26.92
C VAL A 286 -13.48 -22.85 28.42
N GLU A 287 -12.29 -23.03 28.99
CA GLU A 287 -12.02 -22.87 30.41
C GLU A 287 -11.91 -21.39 30.84
N VAL A 288 -11.92 -20.41 29.91
CA VAL A 288 -12.11 -18.97 30.19
C VAL A 288 -13.60 -18.60 30.29
N LEU A 289 -14.52 -19.40 29.74
CA LEU A 289 -15.94 -19.04 29.74
C LEU A 289 -16.50 -18.78 31.15
N PRO A 290 -16.15 -19.54 32.21
CA PRO A 290 -16.57 -19.22 33.58
C PRO A 290 -16.06 -17.86 34.08
N LEU A 291 -14.84 -17.46 33.68
CA LEU A 291 -14.31 -16.12 33.99
C LEU A 291 -15.19 -15.04 33.35
N LEU A 292 -15.53 -15.21 32.06
CA LEU A 292 -16.42 -14.27 31.37
C LEU A 292 -17.78 -14.17 32.04
N GLU A 293 -18.38 -15.29 32.44
CA GLU A 293 -19.67 -15.30 33.15
C GLU A 293 -19.59 -14.53 34.48
N VAL A 294 -18.53 -14.75 35.28
CA VAL A 294 -18.33 -14.04 36.56
C VAL A 294 -18.10 -12.53 36.35
N LEU A 295 -17.24 -12.15 35.40
CA LEU A 295 -16.96 -10.74 35.11
C LEU A 295 -18.20 -10.01 34.61
N THR A 296 -19.03 -10.69 33.81
CA THR A 296 -20.21 -10.07 33.20
C THR A 296 -21.40 -9.99 34.15
N ALA A 297 -21.48 -10.89 35.14
CA ALA A 297 -22.49 -10.85 36.18
C ALA A 297 -22.34 -9.64 37.12
N ASP A 298 -21.11 -9.17 37.38
CA ASP A 298 -20.84 -8.08 38.33
C ASP A 298 -19.64 -7.21 37.91
N LEU A 299 -19.76 -6.54 36.76
CA LEU A 299 -18.64 -5.85 36.11
C LEU A 299 -17.92 -4.83 37.03
N ASP A 300 -18.66 -4.03 37.81
CA ASP A 300 -18.07 -2.99 38.68
C ASP A 300 -17.26 -3.58 39.83
N ARG A 301 -17.55 -4.82 40.24
CA ARG A 301 -16.76 -5.51 41.27
C ARG A 301 -15.40 -5.97 40.76
N TYR A 302 -15.27 -6.23 39.46
CA TYR A 302 -14.06 -6.82 38.89
C TYR A 302 -13.25 -5.87 38.02
N LEU A 303 -13.89 -4.90 37.36
CA LEU A 303 -13.21 -3.93 36.51
C LEU A 303 -13.33 -2.52 37.09
N PRO A 304 -12.23 -1.75 37.15
CA PRO A 304 -12.28 -0.38 37.63
C PRO A 304 -13.00 0.55 36.63
N GLN A 305 -13.49 1.67 37.14
CA GLN A 305 -13.88 2.80 36.31
C GLN A 305 -12.62 3.50 35.76
N PRO A 306 -12.65 4.09 34.55
CA PRO A 306 -13.82 4.26 33.67
C PRO A 306 -14.16 3.06 32.78
N PHE A 307 -13.35 1.99 32.81
CA PHE A 307 -13.44 0.89 31.84
C PHE A 307 -14.79 0.16 31.86
N ALA A 308 -15.32 -0.11 33.06
CA ALA A 308 -16.62 -0.78 33.20
C ALA A 308 -17.76 0.05 32.57
N GLY A 309 -17.82 1.35 32.84
CA GLY A 309 -18.83 2.24 32.26
C GLY A 309 -18.70 2.39 30.74
N GLU A 310 -17.47 2.51 30.23
CA GLU A 310 -17.22 2.57 28.79
C GLU A 310 -17.63 1.30 28.05
N MET A 311 -17.37 0.11 28.61
CA MET A 311 -17.82 -1.15 28.03
C MET A 311 -19.35 -1.22 27.95
N ARG A 312 -20.07 -0.72 28.98
CA ARG A 312 -21.53 -0.60 28.94
C ARG A 312 -22.00 0.38 27.88
N GLY A 313 -21.35 1.54 27.78
CA GLY A 313 -21.61 2.54 26.76
C GLY A 313 -21.51 1.98 25.34
N ILE A 314 -20.42 1.25 25.07
CA ILE A 314 -20.19 0.60 23.78
C ILE A 314 -21.23 -0.51 23.52
N ALA A 315 -21.53 -1.34 24.52
CA ALA A 315 -22.54 -2.38 24.39
C ALA A 315 -23.92 -1.78 24.04
N ASN A 316 -24.30 -0.69 24.70
CA ASN A 316 -25.55 0.01 24.44
C ASN A 316 -25.59 0.67 23.04
N CYS A 317 -24.54 1.39 22.66
CA CYS A 317 -24.50 2.11 21.38
C CYS A 317 -24.44 1.17 20.16
N THR A 318 -23.81 0.00 20.30
CA THR A 318 -23.67 -1.00 19.23
C THR A 318 -24.78 -2.05 19.25
N GLY A 319 -25.41 -2.27 20.41
CA GLY A 319 -26.29 -3.40 20.67
C GLY A 319 -25.58 -4.76 20.61
N ILE A 320 -24.25 -4.80 20.80
CA ILE A 320 -23.49 -6.03 21.06
C ILE A 320 -23.69 -6.39 22.54
N PRO A 321 -23.98 -7.65 22.91
CA PRO A 321 -24.13 -8.04 24.31
C PRO A 321 -22.90 -7.66 25.14
N LEU A 322 -23.11 -7.11 26.35
CA LEU A 322 -22.03 -6.65 27.23
C LEU A 322 -20.96 -7.73 27.44
N GLY A 323 -21.36 -8.99 27.62
CA GLY A 323 -20.39 -10.07 27.80
C GLY A 323 -19.48 -10.34 26.61
N GLN A 324 -19.93 -10.04 25.39
CA GLN A 324 -19.07 -10.10 24.21
C GLN A 324 -18.11 -8.92 24.14
N ILE A 325 -18.51 -7.73 24.59
CA ILE A 325 -17.59 -6.58 24.71
C ILE A 325 -16.51 -6.85 25.77
N VAL A 326 -16.89 -7.39 26.92
CA VAL A 326 -15.93 -7.81 27.97
C VAL A 326 -14.97 -8.87 27.40
N GLY A 327 -15.50 -9.91 26.74
CA GLY A 327 -14.68 -10.96 26.14
C GLY A 327 -13.71 -10.44 25.07
N LEU A 328 -14.16 -9.49 24.25
CA LEU A 328 -13.31 -8.85 23.25
C LEU A 328 -12.12 -8.14 23.91
N ASN A 329 -12.33 -7.41 25.02
CA ASN A 329 -11.25 -6.73 25.74
C ASN A 329 -10.25 -7.71 26.35
N LEU A 330 -10.69 -8.90 26.79
CA LEU A 330 -9.77 -9.92 27.29
C LEU A 330 -8.97 -10.59 26.17
N VAL A 331 -9.57 -10.88 25.02
CA VAL A 331 -8.87 -11.53 23.89
C VAL A 331 -7.66 -10.72 23.44
N TYR A 332 -7.78 -9.40 23.41
CA TYR A 332 -6.68 -8.51 23.03
C TYR A 332 -5.51 -8.52 24.03
N ASP A 333 -5.82 -8.64 25.33
CA ASP A 333 -4.78 -8.72 26.37
C ASP A 333 -4.10 -10.11 26.43
N LEU A 334 -4.68 -11.12 25.77
CA LEU A 334 -4.22 -12.52 25.84
C LEU A 334 -3.52 -13.02 24.58
N THR A 335 -3.57 -12.29 23.46
CA THR A 335 -2.99 -12.73 22.18
C THR A 335 -2.50 -11.53 21.38
N ALA A 336 -1.22 -11.40 21.02
CA ALA A 336 -0.73 -10.37 20.07
C ALA A 336 0.72 -10.61 19.61
N PHE A 337 0.97 -10.60 18.30
CA PHE A 337 2.35 -10.54 17.78
C PHE A 337 2.71 -9.09 17.45
N CYS A 338 3.93 -8.66 17.71
CA CYS A 338 4.26 -7.24 17.68
C CYS A 338 5.69 -6.95 17.24
N THR A 339 5.95 -5.74 16.74
CA THR A 339 7.31 -5.21 16.57
C THR A 339 7.31 -3.74 16.89
N SER A 340 8.14 -3.34 17.85
CA SER A 340 8.20 -1.97 18.37
C SER A 340 9.66 -1.49 18.44
N ILE A 341 9.87 -0.22 18.07
CA ILE A 341 11.20 0.39 17.96
C ILE A 341 11.15 1.79 18.59
N VAL A 342 12.11 2.06 19.48
CA VAL A 342 12.41 3.42 19.94
C VAL A 342 13.83 3.75 19.51
N ALA A 343 14.00 4.88 18.82
CA ALA A 343 15.27 5.33 18.29
C ALA A 343 15.49 6.81 18.54
N GLN A 344 16.74 7.20 18.76
CA GLN A 344 17.16 8.59 18.82
C GLN A 344 17.94 8.94 17.55
N ASP A 345 17.61 10.07 16.92
CA ASP A 345 18.39 10.58 15.80
C ASP A 345 19.66 11.33 16.25
N ASP A 346 20.42 11.86 15.29
CA ASP A 346 21.66 12.61 15.53
C ASP A 346 21.45 14.01 16.15
N LYS A 347 20.20 14.48 16.19
CA LYS A 347 19.78 15.73 16.83
C LYS A 347 19.19 15.51 18.23
N GLY A 348 19.08 14.25 18.66
CA GLY A 348 18.54 13.90 19.98
C GLY A 348 17.02 13.73 20.02
N ILE A 349 16.32 13.73 18.88
CA ILE A 349 14.86 13.53 18.83
C ILE A 349 14.57 12.03 18.96
N ILE A 350 13.60 11.71 19.82
CA ILE A 350 13.10 10.34 20.01
C ILE A 350 11.97 10.05 19.02
N TRP A 351 12.15 8.98 18.24
CA TRP A 351 11.19 8.41 17.31
C TRP A 351 10.72 7.06 17.83
N HIS A 352 9.41 6.85 17.86
CA HIS A 352 8.81 5.59 18.29
C HIS A 352 7.88 5.07 17.20
N GLY A 353 8.19 3.91 16.63
CA GLY A 353 7.38 3.28 15.59
C GLY A 353 7.06 1.84 15.93
N ARG A 354 5.88 1.38 15.50
CA ARG A 354 5.47 -0.01 15.78
C ARG A 354 4.46 -0.61 14.80
N ASN A 355 4.48 -1.94 14.66
CA ASN A 355 3.46 -2.75 13.98
C ASN A 355 2.67 -3.58 15.00
N LEU A 356 1.33 -3.60 14.86
CA LEU A 356 0.46 -4.51 15.62
C LEU A 356 0.00 -5.68 14.77
N ASP A 357 0.36 -6.90 15.14
CA ASP A 357 0.02 -8.11 14.41
C ASP A 357 -0.97 -9.00 15.17
N TYR A 358 -2.04 -9.40 14.49
CA TYR A 358 -3.05 -10.31 15.00
C TYR A 358 -3.44 -11.34 13.94
N GLY A 359 -3.70 -12.58 14.37
CA GLY A 359 -4.13 -13.65 13.47
C GLY A 359 -5.53 -13.48 12.84
N PHE A 360 -6.18 -12.33 13.04
CA PHE A 360 -7.49 -11.95 12.49
C PHE A 360 -7.47 -10.50 11.97
N ALA A 361 -6.35 -10.15 11.33
CA ALA A 361 -6.05 -8.78 10.95
C ALA A 361 -7.07 -8.15 9.99
N ASP A 362 -7.69 -8.93 9.10
CA ASP A 362 -8.71 -8.42 8.17
C ASP A 362 -9.91 -7.82 8.89
N PHE A 363 -10.35 -8.45 9.99
CA PHE A 363 -11.42 -7.92 10.82
C PHE A 363 -10.97 -6.65 11.54
N LEU A 364 -9.79 -6.70 12.17
CA LEU A 364 -9.28 -5.59 12.99
C LEU A 364 -8.97 -4.33 12.20
N ARG A 365 -8.49 -4.46 10.97
CA ARG A 365 -8.24 -3.32 10.07
C ARG A 365 -9.51 -2.48 9.85
N ASN A 366 -10.70 -3.11 9.79
CA ASN A 366 -11.96 -2.41 9.57
C ASN A 366 -12.44 -1.62 10.80
N ILE A 367 -11.98 -1.99 12.00
CA ILE A 367 -12.40 -1.37 13.26
C ILE A 367 -11.28 -0.62 13.97
N THR A 368 -10.11 -0.47 13.33
CA THR A 368 -9.01 0.31 13.91
C THR A 368 -9.39 1.79 13.89
N VAL A 369 -9.20 2.46 15.02
CA VAL A 369 -9.49 3.88 15.22
C VAL A 369 -8.33 4.57 15.93
N MET A 370 -8.16 5.86 15.65
CA MET A 370 -7.32 6.74 16.46
C MET A 370 -8.21 7.60 17.32
N VAL A 371 -7.85 7.77 18.59
CA VAL A 371 -8.68 8.47 19.56
C VAL A 371 -7.86 9.49 20.31
N ASP A 372 -8.25 10.76 20.22
CA ASP A 372 -7.73 11.85 21.04
C ASP A 372 -8.62 11.98 22.29
N PHE A 373 -8.06 11.65 23.44
CA PHE A 373 -8.74 11.79 24.73
C PHE A 373 -8.48 13.19 25.28
N GLN A 374 -9.57 13.93 25.45
CA GLN A 374 -9.56 15.32 25.84
C GLN A 374 -10.19 15.49 27.22
N THR A 375 -9.71 16.48 27.96
CA THR A 375 -10.29 16.92 29.23
C THR A 375 -10.20 18.44 29.29
N LYS A 376 -11.06 19.09 30.07
CA LYS A 376 -10.87 20.50 30.46
C LYS A 376 -9.57 20.61 31.25
N GLY A 377 -8.51 21.11 30.61
CA GLY A 377 -7.27 21.40 31.31
C GLY A 377 -7.46 22.54 32.31
N GLN A 378 -6.71 22.51 33.42
CA GLN A 378 -6.43 23.74 34.17
C GLN A 378 -5.40 24.55 33.37
N CYS A 379 -5.68 25.83 33.13
CA CYS A 379 -4.75 26.72 32.44
C CYS A 379 -3.50 26.95 33.33
N PRO A 380 -2.27 26.85 32.80
CA PRO A 380 -1.06 27.23 33.54
C PRO A 380 -0.91 28.74 33.81
N ASP A 381 -1.86 29.59 33.39
CA ASP A 381 -1.74 31.06 33.44
C ASP A 381 -2.74 31.73 34.39
N ASP A 382 -2.94 31.15 35.58
CA ASP A 382 -3.59 31.84 36.72
C ASP A 382 -2.67 32.93 37.33
N ARG A 383 -1.95 33.69 36.49
CA ARG A 383 -1.40 34.97 36.92
C ARG A 383 -2.57 35.94 37.06
N PRO A 384 -2.63 36.77 38.13
CA PRO A 384 -3.71 37.73 38.30
C PRO A 384 -3.70 38.72 37.12
N HIS A 385 -4.58 38.51 36.15
CA HIS A 385 -4.83 39.46 35.09
C HIS A 385 -5.53 40.69 35.70
N SER A 386 -4.99 41.86 35.39
CA SER A 386 -5.48 43.17 35.82
C SER A 386 -7.00 43.30 35.70
N LEU A 387 -7.62 43.82 36.76
CA LEU A 387 -9.07 43.90 37.07
C LEU A 387 -9.95 44.74 36.12
N LEU A 388 -9.71 44.78 34.80
CA LEU A 388 -10.47 45.68 33.92
C LEU A 388 -11.30 45.04 32.81
N THR A 389 -11.21 43.73 32.57
CA THR A 389 -12.21 42.98 31.77
C THR A 389 -12.03 41.48 31.98
N PRO A 390 -13.05 40.70 32.41
CA PRO A 390 -12.95 39.25 32.39
C PRO A 390 -12.91 38.77 30.93
N PRO A 391 -11.95 37.92 30.54
CA PRO A 391 -11.97 37.29 29.22
C PRO A 391 -13.20 36.36 29.10
N PRO A 392 -13.73 36.15 27.88
CA PRO A 392 -14.82 35.20 27.68
C PRO A 392 -14.41 33.79 28.14
N PRO A 393 -15.34 32.97 28.66
CA PRO A 393 -15.05 31.63 29.15
C PRO A 393 -14.72 30.71 27.97
N HIS A 394 -13.48 30.74 27.50
CA HIS A 394 -12.94 29.71 26.64
C HIS A 394 -12.46 28.58 27.54
N THR A 395 -13.29 27.54 27.71
CA THR A 395 -12.81 26.25 28.20
C THR A 395 -11.78 25.74 27.20
N HIS A 396 -10.50 25.90 27.50
CA HIS A 396 -9.42 25.35 26.68
C HIS A 396 -9.42 23.82 26.84
N THR A 397 -10.00 23.13 25.87
CA THR A 397 -9.96 21.67 25.79
C THR A 397 -8.58 21.23 25.31
N GLN A 398 -7.86 20.45 26.12
CA GLN A 398 -6.53 19.96 25.80
C GLN A 398 -6.57 18.46 25.51
N ILE A 399 -5.82 18.00 24.50
CA ILE A 399 -5.55 16.58 24.31
C ILE A 399 -4.65 16.11 25.44
N LEU A 400 -5.19 15.29 26.34
CA LEU A 400 -4.43 14.68 27.43
C LEU A 400 -3.51 13.58 26.87
N TYR A 401 -4.06 12.71 26.03
CA TYR A 401 -3.31 11.69 25.31
C TYR A 401 -4.03 11.25 24.02
N THR A 402 -3.27 10.66 23.11
CA THR A 402 -3.77 10.01 21.88
C THR A 402 -3.49 8.52 21.96
N SER A 403 -4.42 7.69 21.50
CA SER A 403 -4.27 6.24 21.41
C SER A 403 -4.74 5.70 20.07
N THR A 404 -4.11 4.61 19.61
CA THR A 404 -4.65 3.77 18.54
C THR A 404 -5.30 2.56 19.16
N SER A 405 -6.59 2.36 18.85
CA SER A 405 -7.42 1.31 19.44
C SER A 405 -8.28 0.61 18.38
N TYR A 406 -9.12 -0.31 18.83
CA TYR A 406 -10.19 -0.93 18.04
C TYR A 406 -11.54 -0.54 18.60
N LEU A 407 -12.57 -0.44 17.75
CA LEU A 407 -13.95 -0.30 18.24
C LEU A 407 -14.31 -1.50 19.13
N GLY A 408 -14.84 -1.22 20.32
CA GLY A 408 -15.10 -2.27 21.32
C GLY A 408 -13.98 -2.45 22.34
N TYR A 409 -12.82 -1.83 22.12
CA TYR A 409 -11.67 -1.95 23.01
C TYR A 409 -11.43 -0.66 23.81
N VAL A 410 -11.49 -0.77 25.14
CA VAL A 410 -11.34 0.36 26.07
C VAL A 410 -9.94 0.46 26.66
N GLY A 411 -9.08 -0.55 26.46
CA GLY A 411 -7.66 -0.49 26.81
C GLY A 411 -6.84 0.34 25.81
N ALA A 412 -5.53 0.41 26.03
CA ALA A 412 -4.58 0.98 25.08
C ALA A 412 -3.36 0.04 24.90
N LEU A 413 -2.99 -0.22 23.65
CA LEU A 413 -1.76 -0.95 23.29
C LEU A 413 -0.72 -0.07 22.61
N THR A 414 -1.12 1.12 22.17
CA THR A 414 -0.27 2.08 21.46
C THR A 414 -0.81 3.48 21.72
N GLY A 415 0.02 4.37 22.23
CA GLY A 415 -0.42 5.72 22.54
C GLY A 415 0.71 6.69 22.86
N GLN A 416 0.33 7.96 23.01
CA GLN A 416 1.22 9.07 23.26
C GLN A 416 0.58 10.06 24.21
N ARG A 417 1.33 10.46 25.23
CA ARG A 417 1.07 11.64 26.04
C ARG A 417 1.92 12.81 25.49
N PRO A 418 1.30 13.83 24.86
CA PRO A 418 2.01 14.92 24.21
C PRO A 418 3.08 15.55 25.10
N ASN A 419 4.30 15.75 24.56
CA ASN A 419 5.45 16.34 25.23
C ASN A 419 5.97 15.58 26.46
N LYS A 420 5.48 14.36 26.72
CA LYS A 420 5.88 13.54 27.87
C LYS A 420 6.49 12.21 27.43
N PHE A 421 5.69 11.30 26.90
CA PHE A 421 6.15 9.99 26.44
C PHE A 421 5.20 9.35 25.43
N THR A 422 5.70 8.30 24.80
CA THR A 422 5.01 7.38 23.89
C THR A 422 5.15 5.98 24.43
N VAL A 423 4.16 5.12 24.20
CA VAL A 423 4.14 3.75 24.69
C VAL A 423 3.56 2.82 23.64
N SER A 424 4.15 1.63 23.54
CA SER A 424 3.59 0.51 22.81
C SER A 424 3.79 -0.78 23.58
N VAL A 425 2.98 -1.80 23.26
CA VAL A 425 2.96 -3.06 23.99
C VAL A 425 3.18 -4.23 23.07
N ASP A 426 4.07 -5.12 23.47
CA ASP A 426 4.40 -6.34 22.77
C ASP A 426 4.16 -7.55 23.70
N GLU A 427 3.52 -8.61 23.20
CA GLU A 427 3.21 -9.81 24.01
C GLU A 427 4.49 -10.55 24.40
N ARG A 428 4.55 -10.97 25.67
CA ARG A 428 5.55 -11.90 26.19
C ARG A 428 4.87 -13.21 26.57
N ASN A 429 4.87 -14.17 25.64
CA ASN A 429 4.20 -15.45 25.83
C ASN A 429 5.00 -16.35 26.79
N GLN A 430 4.67 -16.26 28.08
CA GLN A 430 5.26 -17.05 29.17
C GLN A 430 4.15 -17.61 30.07
N GLY A 431 4.24 -18.90 30.41
CA GLY A 431 3.25 -19.58 31.25
C GLY A 431 1.98 -20.02 30.54
N ALA A 432 1.06 -20.63 31.29
CA ALA A 432 -0.21 -21.09 30.76
C ALA A 432 -1.30 -20.05 31.00
N TRP A 433 -2.14 -19.85 29.99
CA TRP A 433 -3.22 -18.85 30.00
C TRP A 433 -4.17 -18.99 31.20
N TRP A 434 -4.42 -20.21 31.69
CA TRP A 434 -5.32 -20.46 32.83
C TRP A 434 -4.76 -19.87 34.13
N MET A 435 -3.44 -19.79 34.27
CA MET A 435 -2.81 -19.09 35.40
C MET A 435 -3.01 -17.58 35.31
N ASN A 436 -3.09 -17.01 34.10
CA ASN A 436 -3.39 -15.58 33.91
C ASN A 436 -4.85 -15.29 34.25
N ALA A 437 -5.77 -16.19 33.85
CA ALA A 437 -7.19 -16.10 34.17
C ALA A 437 -7.46 -16.23 35.69
N LEU A 438 -6.76 -17.15 36.38
CA LEU A 438 -6.85 -17.26 37.84
C LEU A 438 -6.29 -16.02 38.54
N GLU A 439 -5.17 -15.48 38.08
CA GLU A 439 -4.60 -14.24 38.62
C GLU A 439 -5.59 -13.09 38.49
N ALA A 440 -6.21 -12.93 37.31
CA ALA A 440 -7.22 -11.90 37.06
C ALA A 440 -8.45 -12.02 37.98
N LEU A 441 -8.83 -13.25 38.38
CA LEU A 441 -9.95 -13.47 39.31
C LEU A 441 -9.60 -13.20 40.76
N LEU A 442 -8.41 -13.66 41.18
CA LEU A 442 -8.05 -13.77 42.59
C LEU A 442 -7.22 -12.59 43.06
N ASN A 443 -6.31 -12.07 42.23
CA ASN A 443 -5.44 -10.97 42.60
C ASN A 443 -6.04 -9.62 42.18
N ARG A 444 -6.80 -9.01 43.10
CA ARG A 444 -7.46 -7.71 42.88
C ARG A 444 -6.50 -6.52 42.77
N LYS A 445 -5.20 -6.73 42.93
CA LYS A 445 -4.16 -5.70 42.73
C LYS A 445 -3.51 -5.79 41.36
N ALA A 446 -3.69 -6.90 40.64
CA ALA A 446 -3.11 -7.09 39.32
C ALA A 446 -3.96 -6.40 38.25
N SER A 447 -3.30 -5.62 37.39
CA SER A 447 -3.94 -4.91 36.29
C SER A 447 -3.88 -5.70 34.98
N LEU A 448 -4.85 -5.45 34.11
CA LEU A 448 -4.74 -5.78 32.69
C LEU A 448 -3.67 -4.88 32.05
N MET A 449 -2.82 -5.45 31.21
CA MET A 449 -1.70 -4.70 30.63
C MET A 449 -2.18 -3.51 29.81
N SER A 450 -3.30 -3.64 29.10
CA SER A 450 -3.87 -2.55 28.31
C SER A 450 -4.52 -1.45 29.16
N PHE A 451 -5.03 -1.80 30.34
CA PHE A 451 -5.62 -0.84 31.28
C PHE A 451 -4.50 -0.05 31.94
N LEU A 452 -3.44 -0.73 32.40
CA LEU A 452 -2.26 -0.09 32.97
C LEU A 452 -1.64 0.93 32.00
N VAL A 453 -1.56 0.60 30.71
CA VAL A 453 -1.03 1.52 29.70
C VAL A 453 -1.91 2.74 29.53
N ARG A 454 -3.25 2.58 29.49
CA ARG A 454 -4.17 3.71 29.38
C ARG A 454 -4.18 4.59 30.63
N GLU A 455 -4.15 3.99 31.82
CA GLU A 455 -3.99 4.71 33.08
C GLU A 455 -2.65 5.46 33.11
N THR A 456 -1.57 4.84 32.64
CA THR A 456 -0.26 5.50 32.56
C THR A 456 -0.32 6.72 31.64
N LEU A 457 -0.93 6.60 30.45
CA LEU A 457 -1.17 7.72 29.54
C LEU A 457 -2.01 8.85 30.19
N ALA A 458 -3.01 8.49 30.98
CA ALA A 458 -3.89 9.44 31.66
C ALA A 458 -3.22 10.12 32.87
N GLU A 459 -2.41 9.40 33.65
CA GLU A 459 -1.94 9.86 34.97
C GLU A 459 -0.46 10.26 34.99
N ALA A 460 0.44 9.52 34.36
CA ALA A 460 1.88 9.75 34.46
C ALA A 460 2.31 11.05 33.75
N ASP A 461 2.98 11.95 34.46
CA ASP A 461 3.28 13.30 33.99
C ASP A 461 4.68 13.44 33.35
N SER A 462 5.43 12.35 33.24
CA SER A 462 6.81 12.31 32.75
C SER A 462 7.19 10.91 32.24
N TYR A 463 8.29 10.83 31.48
CA TYR A 463 8.88 9.57 31.05
C TYR A 463 9.24 8.68 32.24
N ASP A 464 9.93 9.21 33.25
CA ASP A 464 10.34 8.44 34.43
C ASP A 464 9.16 7.93 35.26
N ALA A 465 8.11 8.76 35.44
CA ALA A 465 6.89 8.30 36.10
C ALA A 465 6.20 7.17 35.32
N ALA A 466 6.21 7.25 33.98
CA ALA A 466 5.70 6.18 33.13
C ALA A 466 6.53 4.90 33.26
N ILE A 467 7.87 4.99 33.25
CA ILE A 467 8.76 3.84 33.47
C ILE A 467 8.47 3.20 34.83
N GLN A 468 8.41 3.99 35.91
CA GLN A 468 8.14 3.49 37.27
C GLN A 468 6.79 2.76 37.35
N LYS A 469 5.71 3.40 36.84
CA LYS A 469 4.37 2.80 36.85
C LYS A 469 4.33 1.51 36.03
N LEU A 470 4.90 1.51 34.83
CA LEU A 470 4.92 0.35 33.93
C LEU A 470 5.88 -0.75 34.37
N ALA A 471 6.92 -0.46 35.14
CA ALA A 471 7.89 -1.45 35.63
C ALA A 471 7.40 -2.22 36.86
N TYR A 472 6.60 -1.59 37.73
CA TYR A 472 6.35 -2.12 39.07
C TYR A 472 4.88 -2.30 39.44
N THR A 473 3.92 -1.86 38.61
CA THR A 473 2.50 -2.17 38.87
C THR A 473 2.24 -3.65 38.60
N PRO A 474 1.63 -4.41 39.53
CA PRO A 474 1.32 -5.83 39.32
C PRO A 474 0.43 -6.05 38.09
N LEU A 475 0.69 -7.12 37.35
CA LEU A 475 0.02 -7.52 36.11
C LEU A 475 -0.49 -8.95 36.18
N ILE A 476 -1.55 -9.23 35.42
CA ILE A 476 -2.08 -10.60 35.31
C ILE A 476 -1.23 -11.51 34.40
N ALA A 477 -0.38 -10.91 33.55
CA ALA A 477 0.44 -11.61 32.56
C ALA A 477 1.76 -10.88 32.30
N PRO A 478 2.83 -11.61 31.94
CA PRO A 478 4.09 -11.03 31.45
C PRO A 478 3.90 -10.23 30.15
N VAL A 479 4.73 -9.22 29.92
CA VAL A 479 4.62 -8.31 28.75
C VAL A 479 5.95 -7.61 28.46
N TYR A 480 6.10 -7.01 27.28
CA TYR A 480 7.09 -5.96 27.04
C TYR A 480 6.40 -4.60 26.89
N PHE A 481 6.84 -3.61 27.65
CA PHE A 481 6.46 -2.21 27.42
C PHE A 481 7.61 -1.47 26.75
N ILE A 482 7.34 -0.87 25.61
CA ILE A 482 8.31 -0.06 24.89
C ILE A 482 7.91 1.39 25.10
N VAL A 483 8.83 2.22 25.60
CA VAL A 483 8.54 3.60 26.00
C VAL A 483 9.58 4.53 25.41
N GLY A 484 9.13 5.62 24.76
CA GLY A 484 10.00 6.69 24.27
C GLY A 484 9.59 8.03 24.86
N GLY A 485 10.51 8.78 25.44
CA GLY A 485 10.27 10.08 26.04
C GLY A 485 10.38 11.24 25.05
N ALA A 486 10.51 12.45 25.59
CA ALA A 486 10.64 13.69 24.82
C ALA A 486 12.08 14.20 24.77
N ASN A 487 12.96 13.69 25.62
CA ASN A 487 14.34 14.15 25.76
C ASN A 487 15.36 13.10 25.28
N VAL A 488 16.61 13.55 25.14
CA VAL A 488 17.76 12.72 24.77
C VAL A 488 17.89 11.53 25.72
N ALA A 489 18.15 10.35 25.16
CA ALA A 489 18.31 9.06 25.81
C ALA A 489 17.06 8.52 26.53
N GLU A 490 15.91 9.19 26.46
CA GLU A 490 14.65 8.68 27.01
C GLU A 490 14.04 7.64 26.04
N GLY A 491 14.49 6.40 26.13
CA GLY A 491 13.90 5.29 25.42
C GLY A 491 14.24 3.96 26.09
N ALA A 492 13.25 3.09 26.27
CA ALA A 492 13.45 1.82 26.94
C ALA A 492 12.52 0.72 26.43
N VAL A 493 12.98 -0.53 26.58
CA VAL A 493 12.15 -1.74 26.60
C VAL A 493 12.13 -2.26 28.03
N ILE A 494 10.95 -2.35 28.63
CA ILE A 494 10.73 -2.95 29.96
C ILE A 494 10.26 -4.38 29.75
N THR A 495 11.10 -5.35 30.06
CA THR A 495 10.72 -6.77 30.08
C THR A 495 10.06 -7.08 31.41
N ARG A 496 8.75 -7.34 31.42
CA ARG A 496 7.95 -7.57 32.62
C ARG A 496 7.68 -9.03 32.88
N ASP A 497 7.76 -9.38 34.16
CA ASP A 497 6.94 -10.44 34.73
C ASP A 497 5.72 -9.82 35.45
N ARG A 498 4.86 -10.66 36.03
CA ARG A 498 3.62 -10.25 36.72
C ARG A 498 3.88 -9.21 37.80
N GLU A 499 4.88 -9.40 38.65
CA GLU A 499 5.08 -8.54 39.82
C GLU A 499 5.98 -7.33 39.53
N SER A 500 7.00 -7.48 38.68
CA SER A 500 8.00 -6.44 38.46
C SER A 500 8.74 -6.61 37.12
N ALA A 501 9.59 -5.63 36.80
CA ALA A 501 10.50 -5.69 35.66
C ALA A 501 11.65 -6.67 35.92
N LEU A 502 11.85 -7.59 34.97
CA LEU A 502 13.03 -8.45 34.91
C LEU A 502 14.23 -7.70 34.35
N ASP A 503 13.99 -6.78 33.42
CA ASP A 503 14.99 -5.92 32.81
C ASP A 503 14.37 -4.61 32.32
N ILE A 504 15.18 -3.54 32.34
CA ILE A 504 14.84 -2.25 31.74
C ILE A 504 15.98 -1.89 30.78
N TRP A 505 15.80 -2.24 29.51
CA TRP A 505 16.80 -2.07 28.47
C TRP A 505 16.69 -0.68 27.84
N THR A 506 17.56 0.24 28.26
CA THR A 506 17.52 1.64 27.84
C THR A 506 18.39 1.94 26.62
N LEU A 507 18.05 3.03 25.93
CA LEU A 507 18.93 3.71 24.99
C LEU A 507 20.23 4.11 25.71
N ASN A 508 21.34 4.03 24.99
CA ASN A 508 22.63 4.54 25.44
C ASN A 508 23.42 5.09 24.24
N PRO A 509 23.01 6.27 23.70
CA PRO A 509 23.64 6.84 22.52
C PRO A 509 25.14 7.10 22.71
N ALA A 510 25.57 7.42 23.94
CA ALA A 510 26.98 7.61 24.28
C ALA A 510 27.84 6.34 24.08
N GLN A 511 27.23 5.15 24.17
CA GLN A 511 27.88 3.87 23.89
C GLN A 511 27.45 3.28 22.53
N GLY A 512 26.88 4.10 21.64
CA GLY A 512 26.48 3.69 20.30
C GLY A 512 25.12 2.98 20.23
N ARG A 513 24.39 2.80 21.34
CA ARG A 513 23.03 2.25 21.34
C ARG A 513 22.01 3.36 21.14
N TRP A 514 21.83 3.75 19.88
CA TRP A 514 20.89 4.82 19.48
C TRP A 514 19.48 4.30 19.20
N PHE A 515 19.23 2.99 19.27
CA PHE A 515 17.88 2.42 19.22
C PHE A 515 17.77 1.17 20.11
N VAL A 516 16.55 0.90 20.56
CA VAL A 516 16.12 -0.37 21.15
C VAL A 516 14.95 -0.91 20.35
N LEU A 517 14.91 -2.23 20.19
CA LEU A 517 13.94 -2.91 19.33
C LEU A 517 13.45 -4.17 20.03
N GLU A 518 12.13 -4.30 20.13
CA GLU A 518 11.48 -5.49 20.67
C GLU A 518 10.50 -6.09 19.66
N THR A 519 10.33 -7.40 19.74
CA THR A 519 9.29 -8.14 19.03
C THR A 519 8.40 -8.91 20.00
N ASN A 520 8.82 -10.09 20.47
CA ASN A 520 8.00 -10.94 21.33
C ASN A 520 8.86 -11.94 22.15
N TYR A 521 10.16 -11.72 22.27
CA TYR A 521 11.08 -12.66 22.91
C TYR A 521 12.04 -11.89 23.80
N ASP A 522 12.64 -12.50 24.80
CA ASP A 522 13.58 -11.73 25.63
C ASP A 522 14.79 -11.32 24.78
N HIS A 523 15.28 -10.08 24.93
CA HIS A 523 16.35 -9.55 24.06
C HIS A 523 17.68 -10.30 24.23
N TRP A 524 17.90 -10.91 25.39
CA TRP A 524 19.05 -11.78 25.70
C TRP A 524 18.89 -13.23 25.20
N THR A 525 17.77 -13.57 24.56
CA THR A 525 17.52 -14.91 24.02
C THR A 525 17.56 -14.93 22.50
N GLU A 526 17.91 -16.10 21.93
CA GLU A 526 17.84 -16.30 20.49
C GLU A 526 16.39 -16.35 20.01
N PRO A 527 16.01 -15.55 19.00
CA PRO A 527 14.67 -15.62 18.41
C PRO A 527 14.42 -16.99 17.76
N PRO A 528 13.16 -17.47 17.72
CA PRO A 528 12.82 -18.69 17.00
C PRO A 528 13.24 -18.62 15.53
N ALA A 529 13.86 -19.69 15.01
CA ALA A 529 14.46 -19.71 13.67
C ALA A 529 13.51 -19.34 12.50
N LYS A 530 12.19 -19.53 12.69
CA LYS A 530 11.16 -19.21 11.69
C LYS A 530 10.71 -17.74 11.74
N ASP A 531 10.91 -17.05 12.85
CA ASP A 531 10.52 -15.65 13.03
C ASP A 531 11.73 -14.72 12.82
N LYS A 532 11.75 -14.07 11.65
CA LYS A 532 12.88 -13.23 11.22
C LYS A 532 12.70 -11.75 11.52
N ARG A 533 11.64 -11.35 12.24
CA ARG A 533 11.28 -9.94 12.46
C ARG A 533 12.40 -9.15 13.12
N ARG A 534 12.90 -9.60 14.28
CA ARG A 534 14.00 -8.94 15.02
C ARG A 534 15.24 -8.77 14.15
N MET A 535 15.71 -9.87 13.55
CA MET A 535 16.94 -9.86 12.72
C MET A 535 16.83 -8.87 11.56
N LEU A 536 15.73 -8.91 10.81
CA LEU A 536 15.55 -8.06 9.63
C LEU A 536 15.33 -6.60 9.99
N ALA A 537 14.59 -6.32 11.06
CA ALA A 537 14.38 -4.96 11.54
C ALA A 537 15.67 -4.35 12.09
N MET A 538 16.47 -5.10 12.88
CA MET A 538 17.80 -4.68 13.33
C MET A 538 18.72 -4.34 12.15
N LYS A 539 18.72 -5.19 11.11
CA LYS A 539 19.51 -4.95 9.88
C LYS A 539 19.05 -3.68 9.16
N ALA A 540 17.75 -3.46 9.06
CA ALA A 540 17.18 -2.27 8.43
C ALA A 540 17.53 -1.00 9.22
N MET A 541 17.37 -1.00 10.55
CA MET A 541 17.77 0.10 11.43
C MET A 541 19.26 0.43 11.27
N ASN A 542 20.14 -0.57 11.31
CA ASN A 542 21.57 -0.37 11.09
C ASN A 542 21.90 0.19 9.71
N THR A 543 21.13 -0.18 8.68
CA THR A 543 21.30 0.33 7.31
C THR A 543 20.81 1.78 7.18
N THR A 544 19.69 2.11 7.82
CA THR A 544 19.15 3.49 7.89
C THR A 544 20.13 4.41 8.61
N GLY A 545 20.73 3.93 9.70
CA GLY A 545 21.70 4.68 10.51
C GLY A 545 21.08 5.81 11.34
N GLN A 546 21.82 6.25 12.36
CA GLN A 546 21.33 7.27 13.31
C GLN A 546 21.01 8.62 12.66
N ALA A 547 21.82 9.07 11.68
CA ALA A 547 21.56 10.32 10.96
C ALA A 547 20.39 10.23 9.97
N GLY A 548 20.01 9.00 9.57
CA GLY A 548 18.93 8.75 8.61
C GLY A 548 17.58 8.44 9.24
N ILE A 549 17.51 8.25 10.56
CA ILE A 549 16.26 7.89 11.24
C ILE A 549 15.34 9.10 11.40
N ASN A 550 14.08 8.94 10.98
CA ASN A 550 12.99 9.91 11.14
C ASN A 550 11.66 9.18 10.98
N ALA A 551 10.52 9.88 11.08
CA ALA A 551 9.20 9.28 10.91
C ALA A 551 9.04 8.45 9.62
N SER A 552 9.55 8.94 8.49
CA SER A 552 9.43 8.27 7.18
C SER A 552 10.31 7.03 7.11
N SER A 553 11.58 7.13 7.52
CA SER A 553 12.48 5.96 7.49
C SER A 553 12.10 4.91 8.54
N MET A 554 11.55 5.31 9.70
CA MET A 554 10.95 4.38 10.68
C MET A 554 9.77 3.61 10.06
N PHE A 555 8.88 4.30 9.34
CA PHE A 555 7.78 3.65 8.62
C PHE A 555 8.31 2.66 7.56
N GLN A 556 9.37 3.01 6.83
CA GLN A 556 10.02 2.11 5.86
C GLN A 556 10.62 0.87 6.51
N VAL A 557 11.30 1.01 7.66
CA VAL A 557 11.81 -0.13 8.45
C VAL A 557 10.67 -1.07 8.84
N LEU A 558 9.54 -0.51 9.29
CA LEU A 558 8.35 -1.28 9.66
C LEU A 558 7.58 -1.86 8.45
N SER A 559 7.96 -1.47 7.23
CA SER A 559 7.34 -1.95 5.99
C SER A 559 8.12 -3.05 5.29
N ILE A 560 9.30 -3.43 5.81
CA ILE A 560 10.08 -4.52 5.21
C ILE A 560 9.35 -5.86 5.39
N PRO A 561 9.47 -6.81 4.43
CA PRO A 561 8.87 -8.13 4.57
C PRO A 561 9.26 -8.82 5.89
N TYR A 562 8.37 -9.66 6.41
CA TYR A 562 8.39 -10.26 7.75
C TYR A 562 8.01 -9.28 8.86
N VAL A 563 8.61 -8.09 8.90
CA VAL A 563 8.23 -7.04 9.88
C VAL A 563 6.83 -6.53 9.57
N LEU A 564 6.56 -6.23 8.31
CA LEU A 564 5.22 -6.19 7.75
C LEU A 564 4.84 -7.59 7.27
N ASN A 565 3.76 -8.14 7.81
CA ASN A 565 3.28 -9.48 7.49
C ASN A 565 1.75 -9.53 7.38
N GLU A 566 1.19 -10.71 7.07
CA GLU A 566 -0.25 -10.89 6.84
C GLU A 566 -1.10 -10.58 8.07
N ASN A 567 -0.52 -10.73 9.26
CA ASN A 567 -1.17 -10.44 10.53
C ASN A 567 -1.09 -8.95 10.90
N THR A 568 -0.28 -8.14 10.21
CA THR A 568 -0.14 -6.71 10.55
C THR A 568 -1.43 -5.95 10.30
N THR A 569 -2.05 -5.47 11.38
CA THR A 569 -3.26 -4.67 11.36
C THR A 569 -2.95 -3.23 10.99
N TYR A 570 -2.03 -2.62 11.74
CA TYR A 570 -1.63 -1.23 11.56
C TYR A 570 -0.15 -1.00 11.87
N THR A 571 0.36 0.12 11.36
CA THR A 571 1.62 0.74 11.76
C THR A 571 1.33 2.09 12.39
N ALA A 572 1.91 2.37 13.55
CA ALA A 572 1.85 3.68 14.19
C ALA A 572 3.25 4.29 14.27
N ILE A 573 3.35 5.59 14.02
CA ILE A 573 4.58 6.38 14.16
C ILE A 573 4.27 7.56 15.09
N MET A 574 5.13 7.75 16.10
CA MET A 574 4.91 8.63 17.23
C MET A 574 6.22 9.34 17.62
N SER A 575 6.09 10.49 18.26
CA SER A 575 7.21 11.19 18.90
C SER A 575 6.66 12.11 19.98
N ALA A 576 7.03 11.88 21.24
CA ALA A 576 6.53 12.70 22.34
C ALA A 576 6.98 14.17 22.22
N ALA A 577 8.20 14.40 21.72
CA ALA A 577 8.74 15.74 21.45
C ALA A 577 8.06 16.45 20.28
N GLN A 578 7.38 15.71 19.40
CA GLN A 578 6.66 16.24 18.24
C GLN A 578 5.26 15.60 18.16
N PRO A 579 4.34 15.95 19.07
CA PRO A 579 3.08 15.22 19.22
C PRO A 579 2.23 15.15 17.94
N GLN A 580 2.35 16.16 17.07
CA GLN A 580 1.68 16.24 15.77
C GLN A 580 2.10 15.15 14.78
N VAL A 581 3.23 14.46 15.03
CA VAL A 581 3.69 13.33 14.22
C VAL A 581 2.81 12.10 14.41
N TYR A 582 2.05 11.99 15.50
CA TYR A 582 1.26 10.78 15.76
C TYR A 582 0.31 10.47 14.60
N ILE A 583 0.57 9.37 13.90
CA ILE A 583 -0.28 8.87 12.83
C ILE A 583 -0.21 7.34 12.75
N THR A 584 -1.34 6.76 12.39
CA THR A 584 -1.51 5.31 12.22
C THR A 584 -2.04 5.02 10.83
N TRP A 585 -1.50 3.99 10.19
CA TRP A 585 -1.97 3.47 8.92
C TRP A 585 -2.39 2.01 9.04
N LEU A 586 -3.52 1.66 8.43
CA LEU A 586 -3.88 0.27 8.15
C LEU A 586 -2.89 -0.32 7.15
N ARG A 587 -2.43 -1.55 7.38
CA ARG A 587 -1.39 -2.18 6.55
C ARG A 587 -1.85 -3.48 5.92
N TRP A 588 -1.33 -3.76 4.72
CA TRP A 588 -1.42 -5.06 4.04
C TRP A 588 -0.08 -5.36 3.36
N PRO A 589 0.46 -6.58 3.46
CA PRO A 589 1.63 -6.96 2.69
C PRO A 589 1.30 -7.08 1.18
N GLU A 590 2.28 -6.86 0.32
CA GLU A 590 2.11 -7.01 -1.14
C GLU A 590 1.79 -8.46 -1.51
N GLY A 591 0.64 -8.70 -2.19
CA GLY A 591 0.31 -10.03 -2.73
C GLY A 591 -1.15 -10.48 -2.65
N HIS A 592 -2.00 -9.83 -1.84
CA HIS A 592 -3.41 -10.24 -1.70
C HIS A 592 -4.31 -9.55 -2.72
N SER A 593 -4.53 -10.19 -3.88
CA SER A 593 -5.50 -9.77 -4.91
C SER A 593 -6.83 -10.48 -4.79
#